data_AF-A0A3Q3EL44-F1
#
_entry.id   AF-A0A3Q3EL44-F1
#
_cell.length_a   1.000
_cell.length_b   1.000
_cell.length_c   1.000
_cell.angle_alpha   90.00
_cell.angle_beta   90.00
_cell.angle_gamma   90.00
#
_symmetry.space_group_name_H-M   'P 1'
#
loop_
_entity.id
_entity.type
_entity.pdbx_description
1 polymer ?
#
loop_
_entity_poly.entity_id
_entity_poly.type
_entity_poly.pdbx_seq_one_letter_code
_entity_poly.pdbx_strand_id
1 'polypeptide(L)'
;MYCIVCSTMPGAQSLLPVTVYAAAGDEESGTTTPVHRDQLSLYTAPEPKSRYVEPEAGQLEDTVATLRNFLEPYKDWCQGTYGQIKPKVQSVVRFGNDTYNFLKNPPQDFYPRAGVIAFTGALGLFLGRSSRVKRLIYPAGLVTVSTSLYYPEQAVGIAKSTGDSAYERAVQTYAAVEKMLRPDNKPDNGKDPTKP
;
A
#
# COMPACT_ATOMS: atom_id res chain seq x y z
N MET A 1 1.16 36.55 8.53
CA MET A 1 2.36 35.89 7.95
C MET A 1 3.37 35.75 9.09
N TYR A 2 3.42 34.59 9.73
CA TYR A 2 4.42 34.30 10.77
C TYR A 2 4.95 32.88 10.54
N CYS A 3 6.23 32.82 10.18
CA CYS A 3 7.01 31.60 10.02
C CYS A 3 7.36 31.04 11.40
N ILE A 4 7.10 29.75 11.62
CA ILE A 4 7.61 29.03 12.79
C ILE A 4 8.92 28.35 12.36
N VAL A 5 10.00 28.87 12.92
CA VAL A 5 11.37 28.34 12.84
C VAL A 5 11.40 26.99 13.55
N CYS A 6 11.84 25.95 12.84
CA CYS A 6 12.08 24.63 13.40
C CYS A 6 13.49 24.61 14.01
N SER A 7 13.58 24.64 15.34
CA SER A 7 14.84 24.41 16.06
C SER A 7 15.01 22.92 16.31
N THR A 8 15.98 22.32 15.61
CA THR A 8 16.57 21.02 15.98
C THR A 8 17.80 21.27 16.83
N MET A 9 17.90 20.64 18.01
CA MET A 9 19.20 20.44 18.64
C MET A 9 19.43 18.98 19.06
N PRO A 10 20.70 18.53 19.03
CA PRO A 10 21.12 17.13 19.13
C PRO A 10 21.67 16.77 20.52
N GLY A 11 21.81 15.49 20.84
CA GLY A 11 22.54 15.07 22.04
C GLY A 11 22.58 13.56 22.24
N ALA A 12 23.71 12.95 21.88
CA ALA A 12 24.06 11.56 22.16
C ALA A 12 24.34 11.33 23.67
N GLN A 13 24.20 10.09 24.15
CA GLN A 13 25.23 9.37 24.91
C GLN A 13 24.85 7.92 25.26
N SER A 14 25.83 7.04 25.06
CA SER A 14 25.93 5.60 25.40
C SER A 14 26.11 5.40 26.91
N LEU A 15 25.83 4.19 27.44
CA LEU A 15 26.68 3.47 28.41
C LEU A 15 26.14 2.03 28.70
N LEU A 16 27.05 1.06 28.80
CA LEU A 16 26.87 -0.39 28.93
C LEU A 16 26.53 -0.84 30.38
N PRO A 17 25.92 -2.03 30.60
CA PRO A 17 25.73 -2.59 31.94
C PRO A 17 26.89 -3.51 32.38
N VAL A 18 27.30 -3.37 33.65
CA VAL A 18 28.20 -4.29 34.39
C VAL A 18 27.35 -5.28 35.19
N THR A 19 27.56 -6.58 35.01
CA THR A 19 26.96 -7.65 35.83
C THR A 19 27.92 -8.09 36.92
N VAL A 20 27.43 -8.15 38.16
CA VAL A 20 28.12 -8.78 39.29
C VAL A 20 27.19 -9.87 39.85
N TYR A 21 27.69 -11.09 40.03
CA TYR A 21 27.01 -12.13 40.79
C TYR A 21 27.95 -12.76 41.82
N ALA A 22 27.39 -12.98 43.00
CA ALA A 22 28.05 -13.19 44.28
C ALA A 22 28.53 -14.64 44.52
N ALA A 23 29.52 -14.74 45.42
CA ALA A 23 30.21 -15.95 45.85
C ALA A 23 29.27 -16.99 46.51
N ALA A 24 29.46 -18.26 46.12
CA ALA A 24 28.86 -19.41 46.78
C ALA A 24 29.61 -19.69 48.09
N GLY A 25 28.83 -19.94 49.14
CA GLY A 25 29.28 -20.13 50.51
C GLY A 25 29.99 -21.46 50.76
N ASP A 26 30.73 -21.45 51.86
CA ASP A 26 31.39 -22.60 52.43
C ASP A 26 30.91 -22.78 53.88
N GLU A 27 31.11 -23.99 54.38
CA GLU A 27 31.10 -24.45 55.77
C GLU A 27 30.00 -25.43 56.26
N GLU A 28 30.57 -26.43 56.91
CA GLU A 28 30.10 -27.71 57.43
C GLU A 28 30.12 -27.62 58.97
N SER A 29 29.12 -28.20 59.66
CA SER A 29 29.30 -28.84 60.98
C SER A 29 27.97 -29.38 61.51
N GLY A 30 28.07 -30.52 62.19
CA GLY A 30 26.95 -31.32 62.65
C GLY A 30 26.53 -31.09 64.11
N THR A 31 25.47 -31.82 64.44
CA THR A 31 25.10 -32.45 65.73
C THR A 31 23.75 -32.01 66.31
N THR A 32 22.96 -33.03 66.61
CA THR A 32 21.52 -33.14 66.87
C THR A 32 21.04 -32.73 68.27
N THR A 33 19.86 -32.11 68.36
CA THR A 33 18.90 -32.18 69.48
C THR A 33 17.43 -32.14 68.94
N PRO A 34 16.41 -32.60 69.71
CA PRO A 34 15.26 -33.34 69.19
C PRO A 34 14.13 -32.45 68.64
N VAL A 35 13.69 -32.75 67.42
CA VAL A 35 12.65 -32.01 66.68
C VAL A 35 11.25 -32.48 67.09
N HIS A 36 10.39 -31.54 67.50
CA HIS A 36 8.99 -31.76 67.85
C HIS A 36 8.18 -32.23 66.63
N ARG A 37 7.57 -33.42 66.71
CA ARG A 37 6.89 -34.09 65.58
C ARG A 37 5.70 -33.34 64.98
N ASP A 38 5.12 -32.38 65.72
CA ASP A 38 3.97 -31.59 65.24
C ASP A 38 4.34 -30.45 64.27
N GLN A 39 5.63 -30.21 64.02
CA GLN A 39 6.11 -29.28 62.99
C GLN A 39 6.53 -29.99 61.68
N LEU A 40 6.43 -31.33 61.62
CA LEU A 40 6.85 -32.15 60.48
C LEU A 40 5.72 -32.50 59.50
N SER A 41 4.66 -31.69 59.45
CA SER A 41 3.63 -31.81 58.40
C SER A 41 4.17 -31.32 57.05
N LEU A 42 4.95 -32.19 56.39
CA LEU A 42 5.54 -32.06 55.04
C LEU A 42 4.55 -31.79 53.89
N TYR A 43 3.25 -31.70 54.17
CA TYR A 43 2.20 -31.45 53.18
C TYR A 43 1.21 -30.33 53.54
N THR A 44 1.36 -29.69 54.71
CA THR A 44 0.60 -28.45 54.99
C THR A 44 1.39 -27.28 54.42
N ALA A 45 1.21 -27.00 53.14
CA ALA A 45 1.61 -25.72 52.57
C ALA A 45 0.74 -24.63 53.22
N PRO A 46 1.32 -23.67 53.97
CA PRO A 46 0.54 -22.52 54.42
C PRO A 46 0.06 -21.81 53.15
N GLU A 47 -1.25 -21.53 53.02
CA GLU A 47 -1.74 -20.74 51.88
C GLU A 47 -0.93 -19.45 51.82
N PRO A 48 -0.06 -19.26 50.80
CA PRO A 48 0.60 -18.00 50.66
C PRO A 48 -0.51 -17.04 50.27
N LYS A 49 -0.93 -16.22 51.23
CA LYS A 49 -1.52 -14.92 50.94
C LYS A 49 -0.42 -14.07 50.30
N SER A 50 0.05 -14.49 49.11
CA SER A 50 0.75 -13.61 48.19
C SER A 50 -0.29 -12.60 47.77
N ARG A 51 -0.41 -11.55 48.58
CA ARG A 51 -0.92 -10.28 48.13
C ARG A 51 -0.11 -10.00 46.88
N TYR A 52 -0.74 -10.14 45.71
CA TYR A 52 -0.15 -9.69 44.45
C TYR A 52 0.04 -8.19 44.65
N VAL A 53 1.24 -7.83 45.08
CA VAL A 53 1.70 -6.45 45.13
C VAL A 53 2.11 -6.22 43.70
N GLU A 54 1.27 -5.45 42.98
CA GLU A 54 1.65 -4.87 41.70
C GLU A 54 3.08 -4.33 41.88
N PRO A 55 4.08 -4.80 41.10
CA PRO A 55 5.42 -4.26 41.21
C PRO A 55 5.33 -2.74 41.04
N GLU A 56 5.96 -2.01 41.95
CA GLU A 56 5.98 -0.54 41.94
C GLU A 56 6.39 -0.06 40.54
N ALA A 57 5.48 0.68 39.89
CA ALA A 57 5.54 0.97 38.47
C ALA A 57 6.95 1.41 38.05
N GLY A 58 7.64 0.56 37.31
CA GLY A 58 8.96 0.90 36.80
C GLY A 58 8.83 2.08 35.82
N GLN A 59 9.87 2.91 35.68
CA GLN A 59 9.84 4.03 34.71
C GLN A 59 9.49 3.59 33.27
N LEU A 60 9.73 2.32 32.93
CA LEU A 60 9.35 1.71 31.66
C LEU A 60 7.83 1.43 31.57
N GLU A 61 7.20 1.05 32.68
CA GLU A 61 5.76 0.81 32.74
C GLU A 61 4.99 2.14 32.66
N ASP A 62 5.50 3.18 33.33
CA ASP A 62 4.94 4.53 33.23
C ASP A 62 5.06 5.11 31.81
N THR A 63 6.20 4.91 31.14
CA THR A 63 6.38 5.38 29.75
C THR A 63 5.51 4.61 28.76
N VAL A 64 5.37 3.29 28.92
CA VAL A 64 4.47 2.46 28.11
C VAL A 64 3.00 2.79 28.38
N ALA A 65 2.62 3.03 29.64
CA ALA A 65 1.28 3.45 30.02
C ALA A 65 0.95 4.84 29.45
N THR A 66 1.90 5.77 29.49
CA THR A 66 1.76 7.11 28.89
C THR A 66 1.57 7.00 27.38
N LEU A 67 2.42 6.23 26.69
CA LEU A 67 2.29 5.94 25.26
C LEU A 67 0.92 5.33 24.92
N ARG A 68 0.46 4.36 25.72
CA ARG A 68 -0.84 3.72 25.53
C ARG A 68 -2.00 4.69 25.68
N ASN A 69 -1.99 5.54 26.71
CA ASN A 69 -2.99 6.58 26.90
C ASN A 69 -3.00 7.58 25.72
N PHE A 70 -1.83 7.90 25.15
CA PHE A 70 -1.74 8.74 23.95
C PHE A 70 -2.26 8.05 22.68
N LEU A 71 -2.10 6.73 22.57
CA LEU A 71 -2.53 5.93 21.42
C LEU A 71 -4.02 5.55 21.46
N GLU A 72 -4.64 5.56 22.64
CA GLU A 72 -6.05 5.23 22.86
C GLU A 72 -7.03 6.07 22.02
N PRO A 73 -6.95 7.42 22.01
CA PRO A 73 -7.83 8.24 21.17
C PRO A 73 -7.58 8.05 19.67
N TYR A 74 -6.34 7.72 19.26
CA TYR A 74 -6.03 7.41 17.87
C TYR A 74 -6.66 6.09 17.42
N LYS A 75 -6.66 5.08 18.31
CA LYS A 75 -7.30 3.78 18.07
C LYS A 75 -8.81 3.93 17.89
N ASP A 76 -9.49 4.69 18.73
CA ASP A 76 -10.94 4.91 18.63
C ASP A 76 -11.31 5.62 17.32
N TRP A 77 -10.54 6.63 16.92
CA TRP A 77 -10.72 7.30 15.63
C TRP A 77 -10.50 6.36 14.44
N CYS A 78 -9.45 5.52 14.51
CA CYS A 78 -9.15 4.52 13.48
C CYS A 78 -10.25 3.44 13.41
N GLN A 79 -10.79 2.99 14.54
CA GLN A 79 -11.92 2.05 14.58
C GLN A 79 -13.20 2.64 13.99
N GLY A 80 -13.51 3.91 14.30
CA GLY A 80 -14.68 4.59 13.74
C GLY A 80 -14.60 4.78 12.23
N THR A 81 -13.45 5.23 11.73
CA THR A 81 -13.20 5.41 10.28
C THR A 81 -13.17 4.07 9.54
N TYR A 82 -12.50 3.06 10.09
CA TYR A 82 -12.48 1.71 9.52
C TYR A 82 -13.88 1.09 9.49
N GLY A 83 -14.69 1.30 10.52
CA GLY A 83 -16.09 0.88 10.57
C GLY A 83 -16.95 1.49 9.47
N GLN A 84 -16.65 2.72 9.02
CA GLN A 84 -17.34 3.36 7.89
C GLN A 84 -16.80 2.94 6.52
N ILE A 85 -15.49 2.67 6.42
CA ILE A 85 -14.84 2.30 5.16
C ILE A 85 -15.11 0.83 4.82
N LYS A 86 -15.09 -0.06 5.82
CA LYS A 86 -15.32 -1.50 5.65
C LYS A 86 -16.61 -1.83 4.87
N PRO A 87 -17.80 -1.27 5.19
CA PRO A 87 -19.01 -1.54 4.43
C PRO A 87 -18.97 -0.95 3.01
N LYS A 88 -18.30 0.19 2.80
CA LYS A 88 -18.13 0.78 1.46
C LYS A 88 -17.22 -0.07 0.57
N VAL A 89 -16.12 -0.57 1.12
CA VAL A 89 -15.24 -1.47 0.36
C VAL A 89 -15.96 -2.78 0.08
N GLN A 90 -16.68 -3.33 1.07
CA GLN A 90 -17.48 -4.53 0.88
C GLN A 90 -18.57 -4.35 -0.18
N SER A 91 -19.25 -3.20 -0.22
CA SER A 91 -20.26 -2.93 -1.24
C SER A 91 -19.66 -2.79 -2.63
N VAL A 92 -18.50 -2.15 -2.78
CA VAL A 92 -17.77 -2.06 -4.06
C VAL A 92 -17.29 -3.44 -4.52
N VAL A 93 -16.77 -4.26 -3.62
CA VAL A 93 -16.34 -5.63 -3.94
C VAL A 93 -17.53 -6.50 -4.35
N ARG A 94 -18.67 -6.38 -3.66
CA ARG A 94 -19.91 -7.09 -4.01
C ARG A 94 -20.42 -6.64 -5.37
N PHE A 95 -20.55 -5.33 -5.57
CA PHE A 95 -20.95 -4.75 -6.85
C PHE A 95 -20.01 -5.18 -8.00
N GLY A 96 -18.71 -5.21 -7.76
CA GLY A 96 -17.72 -5.69 -8.73
C GLY A 96 -17.89 -7.17 -9.04
N ASN A 97 -18.14 -8.01 -8.04
CA ASN A 97 -18.39 -9.44 -8.23
C ASN A 97 -19.70 -9.68 -9.00
N ASP A 98 -20.77 -8.97 -8.64
CA ASP A 98 -22.07 -9.04 -9.31
C ASP A 98 -21.96 -8.59 -10.77
N THR A 99 -21.25 -7.49 -11.02
CA THR A 99 -20.95 -6.98 -12.36
C THR A 99 -20.10 -7.98 -13.15
N TYR A 100 -19.12 -8.61 -12.51
CA TYR A 100 -18.27 -9.63 -13.13
C TYR A 100 -19.07 -10.87 -13.53
N ASN A 101 -19.95 -11.37 -12.66
CA ASN A 101 -20.84 -12.48 -12.98
C ASN A 101 -21.81 -12.12 -14.11
N PHE A 102 -22.27 -10.87 -14.16
CA PHE A 102 -23.12 -10.36 -15.24
C PHE A 102 -22.37 -10.26 -16.59
N LEU A 103 -21.11 -9.82 -16.55
CA LEU A 103 -20.22 -9.77 -17.73
C LEU A 103 -19.80 -11.16 -18.23
N LYS A 104 -19.82 -12.17 -17.36
CA LYS A 104 -19.43 -13.54 -17.71
C LYS A 104 -20.47 -14.27 -18.57
N ASN A 105 -21.76 -13.93 -18.45
CA ASN A 105 -22.82 -14.41 -19.33
C ASN A 105 -23.69 -13.24 -19.81
N PRO A 106 -23.15 -12.35 -20.65
CA PRO A 106 -23.89 -11.16 -21.04
C PRO A 106 -24.95 -11.52 -22.09
N PRO A 107 -26.15 -10.92 -22.02
CA PRO A 107 -27.07 -10.94 -23.15
C PRO A 107 -26.42 -10.22 -24.34
N GLN A 108 -26.68 -10.72 -25.56
CA GLN A 108 -25.97 -10.37 -26.80
C GLN A 108 -25.98 -8.86 -27.16
N ASP A 109 -26.85 -8.06 -26.52
CA ASP A 109 -27.01 -6.61 -26.72
C ASP A 109 -26.35 -5.73 -25.65
N PHE A 110 -25.69 -6.27 -24.63
CA PHE A 110 -25.23 -5.48 -23.48
C PHE A 110 -24.07 -4.54 -23.80
N TYR A 111 -23.00 -5.04 -24.44
CA TYR A 111 -21.82 -4.23 -24.79
C TYR A 111 -22.11 -3.07 -25.76
N PRO A 112 -22.88 -3.25 -26.86
CA PRO A 112 -23.19 -2.12 -27.73
C PRO A 112 -24.02 -1.05 -27.00
N ARG A 113 -24.99 -1.45 -26.16
CA ARG A 113 -25.81 -0.48 -25.38
C ARG A 113 -25.00 0.21 -24.29
N ALA A 114 -24.23 -0.56 -23.50
CA ALA A 114 -23.36 -0.02 -22.45
C ALA A 114 -22.27 0.87 -23.04
N GLY A 115 -21.71 0.49 -24.19
CA GLY A 115 -20.73 1.29 -24.92
C GLY A 115 -21.30 2.63 -25.37
N VAL A 116 -22.51 2.64 -25.95
CA VAL A 116 -23.18 3.90 -26.33
C VAL A 116 -23.49 4.76 -25.11
N ILE A 117 -23.98 4.18 -24.01
CA ILE A 117 -24.27 4.94 -22.77
C ILE A 117 -22.98 5.50 -22.16
N ALA A 118 -21.91 4.71 -22.08
CA ALA A 118 -20.63 5.15 -21.57
C ALA A 118 -19.99 6.23 -22.46
N PHE A 119 -20.04 6.05 -23.77
CA PHE A 119 -19.51 7.01 -24.74
C PHE A 119 -20.29 8.32 -24.69
N THR A 120 -21.61 8.28 -24.67
CA THR A 120 -22.46 9.47 -24.54
C THR A 120 -22.29 10.16 -23.19
N GLY A 121 -22.11 9.42 -22.10
CA GLY A 121 -21.80 9.97 -20.78
C GLY A 121 -20.42 10.63 -20.72
N ALA A 122 -19.39 9.99 -21.27
CA ALA A 122 -18.04 10.54 -21.36
C ALA A 122 -18.00 11.79 -22.25
N LEU A 123 -18.67 11.74 -23.41
CA LEU A 123 -18.83 12.86 -24.32
C LEU A 123 -19.59 14.01 -23.63
N GLY A 124 -20.66 13.70 -22.90
CA GLY A 124 -21.42 14.67 -22.10
C GLY A 124 -20.59 15.32 -20.99
N LEU A 125 -19.75 14.55 -20.29
CA LEU A 125 -18.84 15.07 -19.27
C LEU A 125 -17.75 15.97 -19.88
N PHE A 126 -17.21 15.57 -21.03
CA PHE A 126 -16.21 16.31 -21.79
C PHE A 126 -16.76 17.65 -22.29
N LEU A 127 -18.01 17.67 -22.75
CA LEU A 127 -18.70 18.89 -23.15
C LEU A 127 -19.14 19.74 -21.95
N GLY A 128 -19.58 19.11 -20.86
CA GLY A 128 -20.15 19.77 -19.68
C GLY A 128 -19.13 20.40 -18.75
N ARG A 129 -17.93 19.81 -18.60
CA ARG A 129 -16.85 20.33 -17.73
C ARG A 129 -15.92 21.32 -18.43
N SER A 130 -16.20 21.65 -19.68
CA SER A 130 -15.26 22.37 -20.54
C SER A 130 -15.54 23.89 -20.59
N SER A 131 -14.73 24.67 -19.87
CA SER A 131 -14.62 26.12 -20.13
C SER A 131 -13.67 26.45 -21.30
N ARG A 132 -12.63 25.64 -21.53
CA ARG A 132 -11.57 25.97 -22.52
C ARG A 132 -11.41 24.97 -23.67
N VAL A 133 -11.81 23.72 -23.49
CA VAL A 133 -11.60 22.66 -24.48
C VAL A 133 -12.59 22.79 -25.65
N LYS A 134 -13.87 23.06 -25.37
CA LYS A 134 -14.93 23.39 -26.33
C LYS A 134 -14.61 24.65 -27.13
N ARG A 135 -13.93 25.63 -26.51
CA ARG A 135 -13.48 26.85 -27.18
C ARG A 135 -12.43 26.59 -28.26
N LEU A 136 -11.67 25.49 -28.17
CA LEU A 136 -10.67 25.11 -29.16
C LEU A 136 -11.20 24.07 -30.14
N ILE A 137 -11.88 23.03 -29.65
CA ILE A 137 -12.35 21.93 -30.50
C ILE A 137 -13.47 22.37 -31.45
N TYR A 138 -14.36 23.28 -31.03
CA TYR A 138 -15.46 23.73 -31.88
C TYR A 138 -14.97 24.50 -33.12
N PRO A 139 -14.14 25.57 -33.00
CA PRO A 139 -13.58 26.23 -34.18
C PRO A 139 -12.56 25.38 -34.91
N ALA A 140 -11.69 24.62 -34.22
CA ALA A 140 -10.71 23.76 -34.90
C ALA A 140 -11.41 22.68 -35.73
N GLY A 141 -12.42 22.01 -35.17
CA GLY A 141 -13.21 21.01 -35.89
C GLY A 141 -13.95 21.60 -37.08
N LEU A 142 -14.61 22.76 -36.92
CA LEU A 142 -15.27 23.44 -38.04
C LEU A 142 -14.29 23.86 -39.13
N VAL A 143 -13.13 24.41 -38.76
CA VAL A 143 -12.07 24.79 -39.71
C VAL A 143 -11.57 23.56 -40.44
N THR A 144 -11.22 22.47 -39.73
CA THR A 144 -10.74 21.23 -40.37
C THR A 144 -11.77 20.64 -41.32
N VAL A 145 -13.06 20.60 -40.96
CA VAL A 145 -14.13 20.12 -41.84
C VAL A 145 -14.28 21.04 -43.05
N SER A 146 -14.26 22.36 -42.85
CA SER A 146 -14.38 23.35 -43.92
C SER A 146 -13.18 23.26 -44.89
N THR A 147 -11.96 23.13 -44.37
CA THR A 147 -10.75 22.99 -45.19
C THR A 147 -10.71 21.65 -45.91
N SER A 148 -11.22 20.58 -45.29
CA SER A 148 -11.29 19.27 -45.92
C SER A 148 -12.27 19.24 -47.10
N LEU A 149 -13.39 19.96 -46.99
CA LEU A 149 -14.38 20.05 -48.08
C LEU A 149 -13.89 20.97 -49.21
N TYR A 150 -13.18 22.05 -48.88
CA TYR A 150 -12.73 23.05 -49.85
C TYR A 150 -11.40 22.69 -50.54
N TYR A 151 -10.52 21.91 -49.89
CA TYR A 151 -9.24 21.44 -50.44
C TYR A 151 -8.95 19.97 -50.10
N PRO A 152 -9.65 19.01 -50.72
CA PRO A 152 -9.50 17.59 -50.41
C PRO A 152 -8.11 17.03 -50.72
N GLU A 153 -7.44 17.51 -51.77
CA GLU A 153 -6.09 17.06 -52.16
C GLU A 153 -5.03 17.35 -51.08
N GLN A 154 -5.11 18.52 -50.44
CA GLN A 154 -4.22 18.89 -49.33
C GLN A 154 -4.53 18.07 -48.08
N ALA A 155 -5.82 17.81 -47.80
CA ALA A 155 -6.23 16.96 -46.68
C ALA A 155 -5.72 15.52 -46.85
N VAL A 156 -5.83 14.94 -48.04
CA VAL A 156 -5.32 13.60 -48.34
C VAL A 156 -3.80 13.53 -48.24
N GLY A 157 -3.07 14.53 -48.75
CA GLY A 157 -1.61 14.59 -48.64
C GLY A 157 -1.10 14.68 -47.20
N ILE A 158 -1.76 15.50 -46.37
CA ILE A 158 -1.43 15.62 -44.94
C ILE A 158 -1.81 14.34 -44.19
N ALA A 159 -2.96 13.74 -44.49
CA ALA A 159 -3.39 12.50 -43.88
C ALA A 159 -2.45 11.34 -44.20
N LYS A 160 -1.98 11.25 -45.45
CA LYS A 160 -1.04 10.20 -45.90
C LYS A 160 0.30 10.33 -45.22
N SER A 161 0.92 11.52 -45.28
CA SER A 161 2.23 11.75 -44.65
C SER A 161 2.21 11.58 -43.13
N THR A 162 1.14 12.03 -42.47
CA THR A 162 0.93 11.82 -41.03
C THR A 162 0.67 10.35 -40.71
N GLY A 163 -0.10 9.66 -41.56
CA GLY A 163 -0.43 8.25 -41.43
C GLY A 163 0.81 7.36 -41.52
N ASP A 164 1.70 7.61 -42.48
CA ASP A 164 2.94 6.84 -42.65
C ASP A 164 3.85 6.97 -41.41
N SER A 165 4.02 8.19 -40.88
CA SER A 165 4.80 8.41 -39.65
C SER A 165 4.17 7.76 -38.42
N ALA A 166 2.86 7.88 -38.26
CA ALA A 166 2.15 7.24 -37.16
C ALA A 166 2.23 5.71 -37.24
N TYR A 167 2.15 5.16 -38.46
CA TYR A 167 2.28 3.73 -38.72
C TYR A 167 3.68 3.23 -38.40
N GLU A 168 4.75 3.90 -38.85
CA GLU A 168 6.12 3.55 -38.49
C GLU A 168 6.33 3.56 -36.98
N ARG A 169 5.81 4.58 -36.28
CA ARG A 169 5.89 4.65 -34.82
C ARG A 169 5.11 3.51 -34.16
N ALA A 170 3.92 3.19 -34.66
CA ALA A 170 3.11 2.09 -34.16
C ALA A 170 3.85 0.75 -34.34
N VAL A 171 4.42 0.50 -35.51
CA VAL A 171 5.23 -0.70 -35.80
C VAL A 171 6.45 -0.76 -34.88
N GLN A 172 7.17 0.34 -34.68
CA GLN A 172 8.30 0.41 -33.76
C GLN A 172 7.89 0.13 -32.32
N THR A 173 6.77 0.69 -31.86
CA THR A 173 6.26 0.41 -30.51
C THR A 173 5.84 -1.04 -30.35
N TYR A 174 5.20 -1.62 -31.36
CA TYR A 174 4.83 -3.04 -31.35
C TYR A 174 6.08 -3.93 -31.29
N ALA A 175 7.07 -3.66 -32.15
CA ALA A 175 8.33 -4.39 -32.15
C ALA A 175 9.09 -4.24 -30.82
N ALA A 176 9.08 -3.05 -30.20
CA ALA A 176 9.69 -2.82 -28.90
C ALA A 176 8.98 -3.59 -27.77
N VAL A 177 7.65 -3.63 -27.81
CA VAL A 177 6.83 -4.39 -26.85
C VAL A 177 7.01 -5.89 -27.06
N GLU A 178 7.04 -6.37 -28.30
CA GLU A 178 7.30 -7.77 -28.61
C GLU A 178 8.68 -8.21 -28.10
N LYS A 179 9.71 -7.37 -28.27
CA LYS A 179 11.06 -7.61 -27.74
C LYS A 179 11.09 -7.65 -26.20
N MET A 180 10.29 -6.83 -25.52
CA MET A 180 10.17 -6.84 -24.06
C MET A 180 9.37 -8.05 -23.55
N LEU A 181 8.37 -8.50 -24.32
CA LEU A 181 7.49 -9.61 -23.97
C LEU A 181 8.11 -10.97 -24.27
N ARG A 182 8.92 -11.05 -25.33
CA ARG A 182 9.74 -12.20 -25.69
C ARG A 182 11.21 -11.80 -25.59
N PRO A 183 11.74 -11.60 -24.37
CA PRO A 183 13.18 -11.52 -24.21
C PRO A 183 13.74 -12.85 -24.72
N ASP A 184 14.66 -12.77 -25.67
CA ASP A 184 15.32 -13.88 -26.34
C ASP A 184 15.66 -14.99 -25.31
N ASN A 185 14.87 -16.07 -25.24
CA ASN A 185 15.24 -17.30 -24.54
C ASN A 185 16.26 -18.03 -25.41
N LYS A 186 17.39 -17.38 -25.69
CA LYS A 186 18.52 -18.01 -26.31
C LYS A 186 19.39 -18.56 -25.18
N PRO A 187 19.52 -19.89 -25.04
CA PRO A 187 20.54 -20.42 -24.17
C PRO A 187 21.88 -19.95 -24.73
N ASP A 188 22.61 -19.20 -23.90
CA ASP A 188 24.03 -18.92 -24.07
C ASP A 188 24.77 -20.26 -24.13
N ASN A 189 24.97 -20.79 -25.33
CA ASN A 189 26.01 -21.78 -25.58
C ASN A 189 27.15 -21.04 -26.24
N GLY A 190 28.07 -20.60 -25.37
CA GLY A 190 29.28 -19.92 -25.77
C GLY A 190 30.13 -20.71 -26.74
N LYS A 191 30.88 -19.96 -27.55
CA LYS A 191 32.35 -19.98 -27.61
C LYS A 191 32.78 -19.15 -28.81
N ASP A 192 33.50 -18.08 -28.50
CA ASP A 192 34.46 -17.44 -29.40
C ASP A 192 35.50 -18.51 -29.81
N PRO A 193 35.99 -18.50 -31.06
CA PRO A 193 37.38 -18.09 -31.19
C PRO A 193 37.68 -17.27 -32.46
N THR A 194 38.30 -16.11 -32.22
CA THR A 194 39.63 -15.70 -32.68
C THR A 194 39.90 -15.75 -34.20
N LYS A 195 40.04 -14.53 -34.73
CA LYS A 195 40.85 -14.03 -35.86
C LYS A 195 41.88 -15.00 -36.49
N PRO A 196 42.06 -14.91 -37.81
CA PRO A 196 43.31 -14.33 -38.35
C PRO A 196 43.10 -13.00 -39.10
#